data_AF-A0A4R7ZUJ1-F1
#
_entry.id   AF-A0A4R7ZUJ1-F1
#
_cell.length_a   1.000
_cell.length_b   1.000
_cell.length_c   1.000
_cell.angle_alpha   90.00
_cell.angle_beta   90.00
_cell.angle_gamma   90.00
#
_symmetry.space_group_name_H-M   'P 1'
#
loop_
_entity.id
_entity.type
_entity.pdbx_description
1 polymer ?
#
loop_
_entity_poly.entity_id
_entity_poly.type
_entity_poly.pdbx_seq_one_letter_code
_entity_poly.pdbx_strand_id
1 'polypeptide(L)'
;MGDWFRGSPDGPGLKLSNGATSVFLDVLALPACELAETEFERGFALLLCDSRIGLGNDGFDLDELPWPADGWEAERDYLLRVVRLAQERFRWELLSYEPTYVEVYLAEYERMVLEYRPPTQPVELPRLWDLEPVEAAFSRCPKHGLYFGDYTDCRLCL
;
A
#
# COMPACT_ATOMS: atom_id res chain seq x y z
N MET A 1 -4.16 19.44 -6.51
CA MET A 1 -4.80 18.11 -6.45
C MET A 1 -3.75 17.15 -5.92
N GLY A 2 -4.12 16.24 -5.04
CA GLY A 2 -3.16 15.39 -4.35
C GLY A 2 -3.81 14.62 -3.21
N ASP A 3 -3.18 13.53 -2.85
CA ASP A 3 -3.72 12.52 -1.95
C ASP A 3 -3.09 12.60 -0.58
N TRP A 4 -3.76 11.97 0.37
CA TRP A 4 -3.32 11.91 1.74
C TRP A 4 -3.16 10.46 2.17
N PHE A 5 -2.04 10.21 2.85
CA PHE A 5 -1.86 9.05 3.69
C PHE A 5 -1.75 9.56 5.11
N ARG A 6 -2.62 9.15 6.03
CA ARG A 6 -2.61 9.62 7.43
C ARG A 6 -2.67 8.45 8.39
N GLY A 7 -2.44 8.73 9.67
CA GLY A 7 -2.81 7.77 10.72
C GLY A 7 -4.33 7.73 10.95
N SER A 8 -5.01 8.85 10.71
CA SER A 8 -6.46 9.02 10.91
C SER A 8 -6.96 10.25 10.13
N PRO A 9 -8.27 10.39 9.86
CA PRO A 9 -8.82 11.48 9.06
C PRO A 9 -8.43 12.89 9.49
N ASP A 10 -8.30 13.16 10.78
CA ASP A 10 -7.93 14.48 11.31
C ASP A 10 -6.46 14.58 11.77
N GLY A 11 -5.67 13.52 11.53
CA GLY A 11 -4.29 13.42 11.98
C GLY A 11 -3.27 14.06 11.00
N PRO A 12 -2.03 14.28 11.46
CA PRO A 12 -0.94 14.58 10.54
C PRO A 12 -0.75 13.44 9.55
N GLY A 13 -0.32 13.76 8.34
CA GLY A 13 -0.04 12.75 7.33
C GLY A 13 0.76 13.26 6.15
N LEU A 14 1.10 12.32 5.29
CA LEU A 14 1.87 12.51 4.08
C LEU A 14 0.94 12.95 2.95
N LYS A 15 1.13 14.19 2.48
CA LYS A 15 0.44 14.72 1.30
C LYS A 15 1.30 14.55 0.07
N LEU A 16 0.79 13.85 -0.93
CA LEU A 16 1.46 13.65 -2.22
C LEU A 16 0.66 14.28 -3.36
N SER A 17 1.33 14.64 -4.46
CA SER A 17 0.62 14.89 -5.73
C SER A 17 0.23 13.55 -6.34
N ASN A 18 -0.77 13.51 -7.23
CA ASN A 18 -1.19 12.26 -7.85
C ASN A 18 -0.03 11.47 -8.51
N GLY A 19 0.90 12.19 -9.16
CA GLY A 19 2.11 11.58 -9.73
C GLY A 19 3.04 11.00 -8.65
N ALA A 20 3.26 11.72 -7.55
CA ALA A 20 4.05 11.22 -6.43
C ALA A 20 3.35 10.05 -5.72
N THR A 21 2.02 10.07 -5.61
CA THR A 21 1.19 8.97 -5.12
C THR A 21 1.40 7.73 -5.98
N SER A 22 1.31 7.85 -7.32
CA SER A 22 1.55 6.74 -8.23
C SER A 22 2.94 6.11 -8.01
N VAL A 23 3.98 6.94 -7.95
CA VAL A 23 5.35 6.48 -7.71
C VAL A 23 5.51 5.81 -6.35
N PHE A 24 4.94 6.40 -5.30
CA PHE A 24 4.97 5.89 -3.94
C PHE A 24 4.32 4.51 -3.83
N LEU A 25 3.17 4.32 -4.49
CA LEU A 25 2.45 3.05 -4.50
C LEU A 25 3.16 2.00 -5.38
N ASP A 26 3.79 2.40 -6.48
CA ASP A 26 4.60 1.50 -7.34
C ASP A 26 5.73 0.86 -6.56
N VAL A 27 6.49 1.65 -5.78
CA VAL A 27 7.62 1.15 -5.01
C VAL A 27 7.22 0.30 -3.80
N LEU A 28 6.05 0.56 -3.21
CA LEU A 28 5.53 -0.23 -2.08
C LEU A 28 4.91 -1.56 -2.53
N ALA A 29 4.23 -1.58 -3.68
CA ALA A 29 3.55 -2.77 -4.17
C ALA A 29 4.53 -3.92 -4.46
N LEU A 30 5.75 -3.61 -4.91
CA LEU A 30 6.82 -4.59 -5.19
C LEU A 30 7.11 -5.49 -3.98
N PRO A 31 7.58 -4.96 -2.84
CA PRO A 31 7.80 -5.78 -1.65
C PRO A 31 6.50 -6.26 -1.00
N ALA A 32 5.39 -5.52 -1.07
CA ALA A 32 4.12 -5.98 -0.51
C ALA A 32 3.63 -7.28 -1.18
N CYS A 33 3.60 -7.34 -2.51
CA CYS A 33 3.21 -8.54 -3.23
C CYS A 33 4.19 -9.69 -3.00
N GLU A 34 5.49 -9.41 -2.85
CA GLU A 34 6.49 -10.45 -2.55
C GLU A 34 6.26 -11.08 -1.18
N LEU A 35 6.02 -10.25 -0.17
CA LEU A 35 5.96 -10.69 1.22
C LEU A 35 4.60 -11.25 1.65
N ALA A 36 3.52 -10.95 0.92
CA ALA A 36 2.16 -11.25 1.36
C ALA A 36 1.86 -12.76 1.41
N GLU A 37 1.52 -13.24 2.62
CA GLU A 37 1.11 -14.61 2.92
C GLU A 37 -0.29 -14.65 3.57
N THR A 38 -0.59 -13.75 4.50
CA THR A 38 -1.88 -13.70 5.21
C THR A 38 -2.96 -12.95 4.43
N GLU A 39 -4.22 -13.07 4.85
CA GLU A 39 -5.34 -12.32 4.24
C GLU A 39 -5.15 -10.80 4.36
N PHE A 40 -4.69 -10.32 5.52
CA PHE A 40 -4.36 -8.91 5.72
C PHE A 40 -3.21 -8.48 4.79
N GLU A 41 -2.13 -9.25 4.73
CA GLU A 41 -0.98 -8.88 3.90
C GLU A 41 -1.34 -8.85 2.41
N ARG A 42 -2.11 -9.85 1.96
CA ARG A 42 -2.62 -9.96 0.59
C ARG A 42 -3.52 -8.80 0.24
N GLY A 43 -4.48 -8.44 1.10
CA GLY A 43 -5.36 -7.32 0.80
C GLY A 43 -4.66 -5.96 0.89
N PHE A 44 -3.65 -5.79 1.75
CA PHE A 44 -2.82 -4.57 1.74
C PHE A 44 -2.02 -4.46 0.44
N ALA A 45 -1.41 -5.56 0.00
CA ALA A 45 -0.73 -5.60 -1.30
C ALA A 45 -1.71 -5.34 -2.47
N LEU A 46 -2.94 -5.84 -2.37
CA LEU A 46 -4.00 -5.60 -3.35
C LEU A 46 -4.43 -4.14 -3.38
N LEU A 47 -4.67 -3.51 -2.22
CA LEU A 47 -4.95 -2.08 -2.08
C LEU A 47 -3.87 -1.22 -2.75
N LEU A 48 -2.60 -1.57 -2.53
CA LEU A 48 -1.48 -0.92 -3.21
C LEU A 48 -1.53 -1.15 -4.72
N CYS A 49 -2.05 -2.26 -5.22
CA CYS A 49 -2.20 -2.50 -6.67
C CYS A 49 -3.41 -1.74 -7.27
N ASP A 50 -4.52 -1.65 -6.54
CA ASP A 50 -5.80 -1.07 -6.99
C ASP A 50 -5.88 0.44 -6.91
N SER A 51 -4.99 1.08 -6.13
CA SER A 51 -4.84 2.54 -6.04
C SER A 51 -4.60 3.31 -7.36
N ARG A 52 -4.57 2.59 -8.50
CA ARG A 52 -4.70 3.17 -9.85
C ARG A 52 -6.09 3.70 -10.16
N ILE A 53 -7.12 3.39 -9.36
CA ILE A 53 -8.41 4.08 -9.44
C ILE A 53 -8.13 5.58 -9.30
N GLY A 54 -8.37 6.32 -10.39
CA GLY A 54 -8.06 7.75 -10.51
C GLY A 54 -6.60 8.16 -10.78
N LEU A 55 -5.71 7.26 -11.21
CA LEU A 55 -4.28 7.55 -11.53
C LEU A 55 -3.47 8.02 -10.32
N GLY A 56 -3.64 7.35 -9.18
CA GLY A 56 -3.11 7.82 -7.90
C GLY A 56 -3.94 9.01 -7.43
N ASN A 57 -5.25 8.84 -7.30
CA ASN A 57 -6.17 9.85 -6.74
C ASN A 57 -6.89 9.32 -5.50
N ASP A 58 -6.40 8.22 -4.93
CA ASP A 58 -6.95 7.59 -3.73
C ASP A 58 -5.77 7.22 -2.81
N GLY A 59 -5.42 8.17 -1.95
CA GLY A 59 -4.67 7.87 -0.73
C GLY A 59 -5.59 7.18 0.28
N PHE A 60 -5.00 6.57 1.30
CA PHE A 60 -5.74 5.89 2.36
C PHE A 60 -5.13 6.20 3.72
N ASP A 61 -5.95 6.16 4.76
CA ASP A 61 -5.49 6.33 6.13
C ASP A 61 -5.20 4.96 6.77
N LEU A 62 -4.26 4.91 7.72
CA LEU A 62 -3.94 3.66 8.40
C LEU A 62 -5.14 3.13 9.19
N ASP A 63 -5.98 4.00 9.76
CA ASP A 63 -7.22 3.60 10.42
C ASP A 63 -8.33 3.14 9.50
N GLU A 64 -8.12 3.22 8.19
CA GLU A 64 -8.98 2.54 7.23
C GLU A 64 -8.62 1.05 7.21
N LEU A 65 -7.36 0.63 7.41
CA LEU A 65 -7.00 -0.79 7.30
C LEU A 65 -7.72 -1.69 8.34
N PRO A 66 -8.04 -2.96 7.99
CA PRO A 66 -8.76 -3.87 8.88
C PRO A 66 -7.85 -4.48 9.94
N TRP A 67 -7.29 -3.65 10.82
CA TRP A 67 -6.42 -4.09 11.90
C TRP A 67 -7.16 -5.08 12.83
N PRO A 68 -6.53 -6.21 13.18
CA PRO A 68 -7.12 -7.11 14.15
C PRO A 68 -7.13 -6.45 15.54
N ALA A 69 -8.18 -6.69 16.33
CA ALA A 69 -8.30 -6.11 17.67
C ALA A 69 -7.15 -6.54 18.61
N ASP A 70 -6.68 -7.78 18.44
CA ASP A 70 -5.54 -8.35 19.15
C ASP A 70 -4.46 -8.74 18.12
N GLY A 71 -3.17 -8.52 18.46
CA GLY A 71 -2.04 -8.95 17.63
C GLY A 71 -1.79 -8.10 16.38
N TRP A 72 -2.33 -6.88 16.31
CA TRP A 72 -2.09 -5.92 15.22
C TRP A 72 -0.61 -5.58 15.01
N GLU A 73 0.26 -5.86 15.99
CA GLU A 73 1.69 -5.70 15.86
C GLU A 73 2.27 -6.54 14.72
N ALA A 74 1.74 -7.73 14.46
CA ALA A 74 2.19 -8.57 13.34
C ALA A 74 1.94 -7.88 11.98
N GLU A 75 0.74 -7.30 11.83
CA GLU A 75 0.36 -6.56 10.62
C GLU A 75 1.16 -5.27 10.45
N ARG A 76 1.48 -4.60 11.58
CA ARG A 76 2.34 -3.40 11.55
C ARG A 76 3.75 -3.79 11.13
N ASP A 77 4.27 -4.89 11.68
CA ASP A 77 5.61 -5.38 11.36
C ASP A 77 5.71 -5.78 9.88
N TYR A 78 4.64 -6.32 9.28
CA TYR A 78 4.54 -6.51 7.84
C TYR A 78 4.64 -5.17 7.07
N LEU A 79 3.80 -4.17 7.39
CA LEU A 79 3.87 -2.85 6.76
C LEU A 79 5.29 -2.25 6.85
N LEU A 80 5.93 -2.34 8.02
CA LEU A 80 7.30 -1.84 8.20
C LEU A 80 8.33 -2.59 7.36
N ARG A 81 8.19 -3.91 7.20
CA ARG A 81 9.06 -4.70 6.31
C ARG A 81 8.89 -4.28 4.85
N VAL A 82 7.66 -4.05 4.41
CA VAL A 82 7.36 -3.54 3.06
C VAL A 82 8.06 -2.20 2.82
N VAL A 83 7.90 -1.24 3.74
CA VAL A 83 8.49 0.10 3.61
C VAL A 83 10.03 0.04 3.61
N ARG A 84 10.64 -0.77 4.48
CA ARG A 84 12.10 -0.93 4.53
C ARG A 84 12.66 -1.54 3.26
N LEU A 85 12.03 -2.58 2.71
CA LEU A 85 12.45 -3.14 1.42
C LEU A 85 12.30 -2.11 0.29
N ALA A 86 11.23 -1.31 0.30
CA ALA A 86 11.08 -0.23 -0.67
C ALA A 86 12.19 0.83 -0.53
N GLN A 87 12.60 1.19 0.69
CA GLN A 87 13.74 2.08 0.95
C GLN A 87 15.06 1.47 0.48
N GLU A 88 15.22 0.15 0.58
CA GLU A 88 16.35 -0.62 0.05
C GLU A 88 16.31 -0.79 -1.49
N ARG A 89 15.36 -0.14 -2.15
CA ARG A 89 15.13 -0.19 -3.61
C ARG A 89 14.81 -1.59 -4.13
N PHE A 90 14.10 -2.38 -3.34
CA PHE A 90 13.72 -3.75 -3.70
C PHE A 90 12.98 -3.79 -5.04
N ARG A 91 13.60 -4.47 -6.02
CA ARG A 91 13.08 -4.71 -7.37
C ARG A 91 12.78 -3.43 -8.18
N TRP A 92 13.40 -2.31 -7.86
CA TRP A 92 13.22 -1.06 -8.61
C TRP A 92 13.66 -1.16 -10.08
N GLU A 93 14.51 -2.13 -10.43
CA GLU A 93 14.87 -2.44 -11.83
C GLU A 93 13.68 -2.85 -12.71
N LEU A 94 12.52 -3.15 -12.12
CA LEU A 94 11.28 -3.43 -12.85
C LEU A 94 10.49 -2.17 -13.21
N LEU A 95 10.83 -1.02 -12.62
CA LEU A 95 10.22 0.26 -12.95
C LEU A 95 10.77 0.76 -14.29
N SER A 96 9.91 1.33 -15.12
CA SER A 96 10.32 1.93 -16.41
C SER A 96 10.88 3.36 -16.24
N TYR A 97 11.05 3.82 -15.00
CA TYR A 97 11.43 5.17 -14.64
C TYR A 97 12.20 5.16 -13.31
N GLU A 98 12.93 6.24 -13.01
CA GLU A 98 13.60 6.42 -11.72
C GLU A 98 12.68 7.16 -10.74
N PRO A 99 12.30 6.55 -9.60
CA PRO A 99 11.36 7.15 -8.65
C PRO A 99 12.04 8.24 -7.81
N THR A 100 12.08 9.46 -8.34
CA THR A 100 12.76 10.59 -7.68
C THR A 100 12.00 11.05 -6.44
N TYR A 101 12.72 11.37 -5.35
CA TYR A 101 12.20 11.90 -4.07
C TYR A 101 11.37 10.92 -3.23
N VAL A 102 11.14 9.70 -3.71
CA VAL A 102 10.29 8.72 -3.02
C VAL A 102 10.86 8.30 -1.68
N GLU A 103 12.18 8.39 -1.49
CA GLU A 103 12.84 8.04 -0.23
C GLU A 103 12.35 8.91 0.93
N VAL A 104 12.03 10.19 0.68
CA VAL A 104 11.47 11.10 1.69
C VAL A 104 10.07 10.67 2.08
N TYR A 105 9.27 10.24 1.11
CA TYR A 105 7.90 9.76 1.32
C TYR A 105 7.88 8.46 2.12
N LEU A 106 8.79 7.54 1.78
CA LEU A 106 8.97 6.27 2.48
C LEU A 106 9.42 6.48 3.92
N ALA A 107 10.36 7.40 4.19
CA ALA A 107 10.80 7.71 5.54
C ALA A 107 9.67 8.30 6.41
N GLU A 108 8.87 9.20 5.84
CA GLU A 108 7.73 9.77 6.56
C GLU A 108 6.64 8.73 6.80
N TYR A 109 6.35 7.88 5.83
CA TYR A 109 5.38 6.81 5.99
C TYR A 109 5.84 5.74 7.00
N GLU A 110 7.13 5.37 7.02
CA GLU A 110 7.68 4.49 8.07
C GLU A 110 7.45 5.07 9.46
N ARG A 111 7.72 6.38 9.65
CA ARG A 111 7.48 7.09 10.90
C ARG A 111 6.00 7.03 11.30
N MET A 112 5.09 7.27 10.36
CA MET A 112 3.65 7.16 10.60
C MET A 112 3.24 5.76 11.04
N VAL A 113 3.70 4.71 10.36
CA VAL A 113 3.39 3.31 10.70
C VAL A 113 3.96 2.93 12.08
N LEU A 114 5.16 3.40 12.44
CA LEU A 114 5.78 3.16 13.75
C LEU A 114 4.96 3.76 14.90
N GLU A 115 4.50 5.00 14.72
CA GLU A 115 3.74 5.75 15.72
C GLU A 115 2.27 5.31 15.79
N TYR A 116 1.73 4.76 14.70
CA TYR A 116 0.34 4.35 14.61
C TYR A 116 -0.03 3.27 15.63
N ARG A 117 -1.21 3.42 16.22
CA ARG A 117 -1.85 2.44 17.10
C ARG A 117 -3.31 2.34 16.67
N PRO A 118 -3.79 1.14 16.27
CA PRO A 118 -5.18 1.00 15.89
C PRO A 118 -6.10 1.25 17.08
N PRO A 119 -7.32 1.75 16.83
CA PRO A 119 -8.34 1.85 17.87
C PRO A 119 -8.68 0.46 18.41
N THR A 120 -9.08 0.39 19.68
CA THR A 120 -9.47 -0.87 20.35
C THR A 120 -10.77 -1.49 19.80
N GLN A 121 -11.54 -0.74 19.03
CA GLN A 121 -12.71 -1.25 18.32
C GLN A 121 -12.36 -1.43 16.85
N PRO A 122 -12.71 -2.58 16.25
CA PRO A 122 -12.58 -2.75 14.81
C PRO A 122 -13.40 -1.65 14.12
N VAL A 123 -12.74 -0.92 13.25
CA VAL A 123 -13.38 -0.01 12.30
C VAL A 123 -14.23 -0.84 11.32
N GLU A 124 -15.36 -0.28 10.90
CA GLU A 124 -16.05 -0.81 9.72
C GLU A 124 -15.04 -0.85 8.58
N LEU A 125 -14.99 -1.98 7.88
CA LEU A 125 -14.01 -2.23 6.84
C LEU A 125 -13.93 -1.05 5.87
N PRO A 126 -12.71 -0.66 5.48
CA PRO A 126 -12.54 0.55 4.71
C PRO A 126 -13.20 0.39 3.35
N ARG A 127 -13.72 1.51 2.84
CA ARG A 127 -14.36 1.54 1.51
C ARG A 127 -13.47 1.04 0.37
N LEU A 128 -12.15 1.04 0.59
CA LEU A 128 -11.10 0.65 -0.36
C LEU A 128 -10.69 -0.82 -0.26
N TRP A 129 -11.22 -1.57 0.69
CA TRP A 129 -11.01 -3.02 0.79
C TRP A 129 -12.26 -3.72 0.33
N ASP A 130 -12.18 -4.41 -0.81
CA ASP A 130 -13.22 -5.37 -1.15
C ASP A 130 -13.25 -6.46 -0.07
N LEU A 131 -14.42 -6.75 0.48
CA LEU A 131 -14.59 -7.76 1.51
C LEU A 131 -14.50 -9.16 0.95
N GLU A 132 -14.76 -9.30 -0.34
CA GLU A 132 -14.77 -10.56 -1.07
C GLU A 132 -14.07 -10.38 -2.42
N PRO A 133 -12.77 -10.01 -2.42
CA PRO A 133 -12.05 -9.83 -3.67
C PRO A 133 -12.07 -11.16 -4.42
N VAL A 134 -12.45 -11.11 -5.69
CA VAL A 134 -12.47 -12.31 -6.53
C VAL A 134 -11.08 -12.92 -6.54
N GLU A 135 -10.94 -14.25 -6.41
CA GLU A 135 -9.60 -14.86 -6.34
C GLU A 135 -8.72 -14.58 -7.57
N ALA A 136 -9.34 -14.19 -8.68
CA ALA A 136 -8.64 -13.69 -9.85
C ALA A 136 -7.78 -12.44 -9.56
N ALA A 137 -8.18 -11.58 -8.61
CA ALA A 137 -7.49 -10.35 -8.24
C ALA A 137 -6.08 -10.60 -7.66
N PHE A 138 -5.90 -11.73 -6.98
CA PHE A 138 -4.62 -12.17 -6.42
C PHE A 138 -3.74 -12.94 -7.41
N SER A 139 -4.20 -13.11 -8.65
CA SER A 139 -3.33 -13.62 -9.70
C SER A 139 -2.19 -12.62 -9.94
N ARG A 140 -0.97 -13.14 -10.08
CA ARG A 140 0.23 -12.30 -10.24
C ARG A 140 0.57 -12.06 -11.70
N CYS A 141 0.98 -10.84 -11.99
CA CYS A 141 1.59 -10.47 -13.26
C CYS A 141 2.84 -11.32 -13.51
N PRO A 142 2.96 -12.02 -14.65
CA PRO A 142 4.14 -12.83 -14.93
C PRO A 142 5.43 -12.00 -15.13
N LYS A 143 5.30 -10.72 -15.47
CA LYS A 143 6.45 -9.81 -15.70
C LYS A 143 6.94 -9.16 -14.41
N HIS A 144 6.03 -8.65 -13.59
CA HIS A 144 6.37 -7.82 -12.43
C HIS A 144 6.10 -8.50 -11.08
N GLY A 145 5.33 -9.60 -11.05
CA GLY A 145 4.97 -10.33 -9.82
C GLY A 145 3.91 -9.64 -8.95
N LEU A 146 3.36 -8.52 -9.39
CA LEU A 146 2.31 -7.77 -8.68
C LEU A 146 0.94 -8.40 -8.89
N TYR A 147 0.04 -8.24 -7.92
CA TYR A 147 -1.37 -8.58 -8.10
C TYR A 147 -2.00 -7.75 -9.21
N PHE A 148 -2.97 -8.35 -9.90
CA PHE A 148 -3.72 -7.65 -10.93
C PHE A 148 -4.72 -6.66 -10.33
N GLY A 149 -5.22 -6.91 -9.12
CA GLY A 149 -6.24 -6.06 -8.52
C GLY A 149 -7.64 -6.38 -9.04
N ASP A 150 -8.55 -5.43 -8.88
CA ASP A 150 -9.91 -5.42 -9.45
C ASP A 150 -9.90 -5.37 -10.99
N TYR A 151 -8.76 -5.05 -11.60
CA TYR A 151 -8.56 -5.04 -13.04
C TYR A 151 -7.68 -6.19 -13.50
N THR A 152 -7.68 -6.49 -14.80
CA THR A 152 -6.83 -7.56 -15.37
C THR A 152 -5.42 -7.08 -15.75
N ASP A 153 -5.04 -5.85 -15.39
CA ASP A 153 -3.77 -5.25 -15.79
C ASP A 153 -2.87 -4.91 -14.58
N CYS A 154 -1.59 -5.20 -14.74
CA CYS A 154 -0.60 -5.01 -13.67
C CYS A 154 -0.23 -3.54 -13.49
N ARG A 155 0.01 -3.13 -12.24
CA ARG A 155 0.34 -1.74 -11.94
C ARG A 155 1.62 -1.16 -12.57
N LEU A 156 2.47 -2.00 -13.16
CA LEU A 156 3.70 -1.59 -13.88
C LEU A 156 3.69 -1.92 -15.38
N CYS A 157 2.57 -2.43 -15.93
CA CYS A 157 2.49 -2.88 -17.33
C CYS A 157 2.09 -1.78 -18.36
N LEU A 158 2.15 -0.50 -18.00
CA LEU A 158 1.80 0.60 -18.90
C LEU A 158 2.80 0.78 -20.05
#